data_AF-A0A6M0BJX5-F1
#
_entry.id   AF-A0A6M0BJX5-F1
#
_cell.length_a   1.000
_cell.length_b   1.000
_cell.length_c   1.000
_cell.angle_alpha   90.00
_cell.angle_beta   90.00
_cell.angle_gamma   90.00
#
_symmetry.space_group_name_H-M   'P 1'
#
loop_
_entity.id
_entity.type
_entity.pdbx_description
1 polymer ?
#
loop_
_entity_poly.entity_id
_entity_poly.type
_entity_poly.pdbx_seq_one_letter_code
_entity_poly.pdbx_strand_id
1 'polypeptide(L)'
;MEIIIATMPLWVAIVMLVVLQRPSQQAGLATLIAAMGSTLLFPVFRLFPGQLLLALVKGLATSLSVFYVLFPSLLLYYLLKSVDGMSLLGRGIARLVPERDLQVLLLVIGFAPFAESVSGFGVGTILVIPLFLALGYSSAQSAILGILGQMAVPWGGLAIGTVLGAEITNLDPSAARQKYLSSC
;
A
#
# COMPACT_ATOMS: atom_id res chain seq x y z
N MET A 1 -1.41 -13.39 27.85
CA MET A 1 -0.25 -14.05 27.18
C MET A 1 -0.56 -14.36 25.71
N GLU A 2 -1.76 -14.85 25.38
CA GLU A 2 -2.17 -15.17 24.01
C GLU A 2 -2.11 -13.98 23.03
N ILE A 3 -2.52 -12.78 23.46
CA ILE A 3 -2.48 -11.56 22.63
C ILE A 3 -1.05 -11.23 22.18
N ILE A 4 -0.06 -11.43 23.06
CA ILE A 4 1.36 -11.14 22.77
C ILE A 4 1.87 -12.11 21.70
N ILE A 5 1.49 -13.38 21.79
CA ILE A 5 1.89 -14.42 20.84
C ILE A 5 1.20 -14.18 19.49
N ALA A 6 -0.10 -13.86 19.49
CA ALA A 6 -0.87 -13.59 18.28
C ALA A 6 -0.36 -12.34 17.52
N THR A 7 0.11 -11.33 18.25
CA THR A 7 0.66 -10.09 17.66
C THR A 7 2.16 -10.18 17.33
N MET A 8 2.84 -11.27 17.70
CA MET A 8 4.28 -11.43 17.47
C MET A 8 4.67 -11.28 15.98
N PRO A 9 4.00 -11.93 15.00
CA PRO A 9 4.40 -11.79 13.60
C PRO A 9 4.31 -10.34 13.11
N LEU A 10 3.30 -9.58 13.58
CA LEU A 10 3.16 -8.16 13.28
C LEU A 10 4.35 -7.34 13.80
N TRP A 11 4.77 -7.59 15.04
CA TRP A 11 5.94 -6.92 15.62
C TRP A 11 7.23 -7.28 14.88
N VAL A 12 7.40 -8.53 14.45
CA VAL A 12 8.55 -8.94 13.63
C VAL A 12 8.61 -8.15 12.33
N ALA A 13 7.48 -8.00 11.63
CA ALA A 13 7.40 -7.21 10.40
C ALA A 13 7.77 -5.74 10.64
N ILE A 14 7.19 -5.11 11.68
CA ILE A 14 7.44 -3.69 12.02
C ILE A 14 8.91 -3.47 12.35
N VAL A 15 9.50 -4.31 13.20
CA VAL A 15 10.91 -4.16 13.59
C VAL A 15 11.84 -4.37 12.40
N MET A 16 11.59 -5.40 11.57
CA MET A 16 12.40 -5.66 10.38
C MET A 16 12.36 -4.50 9.37
N LEU A 17 11.19 -3.93 9.13
CA LEU A 17 11.02 -2.88 8.12
C LEU A 17 11.40 -1.49 8.62
N VAL A 18 10.95 -1.11 9.82
CA VAL A 18 11.08 0.26 10.34
C VAL A 18 12.41 0.46 11.06
N VAL A 19 12.77 -0.48 11.95
CA VAL A 19 13.95 -0.34 12.81
C VAL A 19 15.21 -0.85 12.11
N LEU A 20 15.14 -2.06 11.54
CA LEU A 20 16.29 -2.70 10.89
C LEU A 20 16.42 -2.37 9.41
N GLN A 21 15.41 -1.70 8.81
CA GLN A 21 15.38 -1.27 7.41
C GLN A 21 15.77 -2.39 6.43
N ARG A 22 15.34 -3.63 6.72
CA ARG A 22 15.61 -4.81 5.89
C ARG A 22 14.72 -4.81 4.65
N PRO A 23 15.18 -5.42 3.53
CA PRO A 23 14.36 -5.53 2.33
C PRO A 23 13.07 -6.31 2.61
N SER A 24 12.00 -5.96 1.90
CA SER A 24 10.66 -6.53 2.08
C SER A 24 10.64 -8.07 2.01
N GLN A 25 11.48 -8.66 1.16
CA GLN A 25 11.63 -10.12 1.04
C GLN A 25 12.10 -10.76 2.35
N GLN A 26 13.09 -10.17 3.03
CA GLN A 26 13.62 -10.69 4.30
C GLN A 26 12.61 -10.51 5.43
N ALA A 27 11.97 -9.33 5.51
CA ALA A 27 10.94 -9.06 6.51
C ALA A 27 9.73 -10.00 6.36
N GLY A 28 9.28 -10.25 5.12
CA GLY A 28 8.19 -11.16 4.82
C GLY A 28 8.50 -12.61 5.22
N LEU A 29 9.70 -13.10 4.87
CA LEU A 29 10.13 -14.45 5.25
C LEU A 29 10.24 -14.60 6.78
N ALA A 30 10.85 -13.63 7.47
CA ALA A 30 10.96 -13.63 8.92
C ALA A 30 9.58 -13.64 9.61
N THR A 31 8.63 -12.86 9.07
CA THR A 31 7.25 -12.79 9.58
C THR A 31 6.51 -14.11 9.36
N LEU A 32 6.69 -14.75 8.20
CA LEU A 32 6.10 -16.06 7.92
C LEU A 32 6.66 -17.13 8.86
N ILE A 33 7.97 -17.15 9.10
CA ILE A 33 8.61 -18.08 10.04
C ILE A 33 8.08 -17.84 11.45
N ALA A 34 7.95 -16.58 11.88
CA ALA A 34 7.38 -16.24 13.18
C ALA A 34 5.91 -16.70 13.31
N ALA A 35 5.10 -16.52 12.26
CA ALA A 35 3.73 -17.00 12.23
C ALA A 35 3.64 -18.53 12.30
N MET A 36 4.43 -19.25 11.51
CA MET A 36 4.50 -20.71 11.58
C MET A 36 4.99 -21.19 12.95
N GLY A 37 6.05 -20.58 13.48
CA GLY A 37 6.56 -20.86 14.81
C GLY A 37 5.50 -20.69 15.90
N SER A 38 4.68 -19.63 15.82
CA SER A 38 3.59 -19.40 16.77
C SER A 38 2.56 -20.54 16.78
N THR A 39 2.24 -21.10 15.61
CA THR A 39 1.28 -22.22 15.50
C THR A 39 1.86 -23.58 15.90
N LEU A 40 3.18 -23.76 15.79
CA LEU A 40 3.84 -25.04 16.11
C LEU A 40 4.22 -25.14 17.59
N LEU A 41 4.66 -24.02 18.19
CA LEU A 41 5.22 -23.97 19.55
C LEU A 41 4.14 -23.77 20.63
N PHE A 42 3.04 -23.09 20.31
CA PHE A 42 2.00 -22.76 21.29
C PHE A 42 0.74 -23.62 21.10
N PRO A 43 0.32 -24.41 22.11
CA PRO A 43 -0.83 -25.31 21.99
C PRO A 43 -2.15 -24.60 21.68
N VAL A 44 -2.28 -23.33 22.09
CA VAL A 44 -3.47 -22.50 21.88
C VAL A 44 -3.71 -22.20 20.40
N PHE A 45 -2.65 -22.12 19.60
CA PHE A 45 -2.71 -21.79 18.17
C PHE A 45 -2.37 -22.99 17.26
N ARG A 46 -2.42 -24.21 17.81
CA ARG A 46 -2.06 -25.41 17.06
C ARG A 46 -3.01 -25.66 15.90
N LEU A 47 -2.46 -25.64 14.70
CA LEU A 47 -3.18 -26.00 13.48
C LEU A 47 -2.87 -27.44 13.09
N PHE A 48 -3.86 -28.16 12.59
CA PHE A 48 -3.62 -29.44 11.92
C PHE A 48 -2.84 -29.22 10.61
N PRO A 49 -2.03 -30.18 10.14
CA PRO A 49 -1.23 -30.01 8.93
C PRO A 49 -2.02 -29.55 7.70
N GLY A 50 -3.24 -30.05 7.52
CA GLY A 50 -4.13 -29.63 6.44
C GLY A 50 -4.61 -28.17 6.56
N GLN A 51 -4.86 -27.69 7.78
CA GLN A 51 -5.26 -26.30 8.02
C GLN A 51 -4.10 -25.34 7.80
N LEU A 52 -2.88 -25.73 8.21
CA LEU A 52 -1.67 -24.96 7.94
C LEU A 52 -1.42 -24.85 6.43
N LEU A 53 -1.53 -25.96 5.69
CA LEU A 53 -1.38 -25.96 4.24
C LEU A 53 -2.43 -25.04 3.58
N LEU A 54 -3.69 -25.14 4.00
CA LEU A 54 -4.77 -24.28 3.48
C LEU A 54 -4.49 -22.79 3.75
N ALA A 55 -4.00 -22.45 4.94
CA ALA A 55 -3.64 -21.08 5.30
C ALA A 55 -2.48 -20.54 4.43
N LEU A 56 -1.46 -21.36 4.17
CA LEU A 56 -0.35 -21.01 3.29
C LEU A 56 -0.82 -20.80 1.85
N VAL A 57 -1.67 -21.68 1.32
CA VAL A 57 -2.24 -21.54 -0.02
C VAL A 57 -3.10 -20.28 -0.13
N LYS A 58 -3.93 -19.99 0.87
CA LYS A 58 -4.71 -18.74 0.93
C LYS A 58 -3.78 -17.52 0.93
N GLY A 59 -2.74 -17.51 1.77
CA GLY A 59 -1.77 -16.43 1.83
C GLY A 59 -1.02 -16.22 0.51
N LEU A 60 -0.63 -17.31 -0.17
CA LEU A 60 -0.03 -17.27 -1.50
C LEU A 60 -1.00 -16.74 -2.56
N ALA A 61 -2.26 -17.18 -2.55
CA ALA A 61 -3.27 -16.70 -3.47
C ALA A 61 -3.49 -15.19 -3.32
N THR A 62 -3.65 -14.68 -2.08
CA THR A 62 -3.74 -13.25 -1.80
C THR A 62 -2.49 -12.50 -2.26
N SER A 63 -1.30 -13.04 -1.98
CA SER A 63 -0.03 -12.43 -2.40
C SER A 63 0.09 -12.35 -3.92
N LEU A 64 -0.40 -13.35 -4.65
CA LEU A 64 -0.40 -13.37 -6.11
C LEU A 64 -1.35 -12.32 -6.70
N SER A 65 -2.53 -12.13 -6.10
CA SER A 65 -3.46 -11.05 -6.47
C SER A 65 -2.82 -9.67 -6.29
N VAL A 66 -2.09 -9.45 -5.20
CA VAL A 66 -1.33 -8.22 -4.97
C VAL A 66 -0.23 -8.06 -6.02
N PHE A 67 0.57 -9.11 -6.25
CA PHE A 67 1.65 -9.09 -7.24
C PHE A 67 1.16 -8.77 -8.65
N TYR A 68 0.00 -9.30 -9.05
CA TYR A 68 -0.61 -9.07 -10.35
C TYR A 68 -0.86 -7.58 -10.64
N VAL A 69 -1.20 -6.78 -9.62
CA VAL A 69 -1.42 -5.32 -9.75
C VAL A 69 -0.10 -4.54 -9.62
N LEU A 70 0.77 -4.96 -8.69
CA LEU A 70 2.06 -4.30 -8.45
C LEU A 70 3.02 -4.42 -9.65
N PHE A 71 3.07 -5.60 -10.29
CA PHE A 71 4.01 -5.88 -11.37
C PHE A 71 3.88 -4.93 -12.58
N PRO A 72 2.71 -4.77 -13.23
CA PRO A 72 2.56 -3.84 -14.36
C PRO A 72 2.79 -2.39 -13.96
N SER A 73 2.45 -2.01 -12.72
CA SER A 73 2.63 -0.66 -12.21
C SER A 73 4.11 -0.30 -12.01
N LEU A 74 4.88 -1.20 -11.42
CA LEU A 74 6.33 -1.04 -11.28
C LEU A 74 7.02 -1.10 -12.65
N LEU A 75 6.57 -1.98 -13.55
CA LEU A 75 7.07 -2.04 -14.92
C LEU A 75 6.86 -0.70 -15.63
N LEU A 76 5.65 -0.12 -15.56
CA LEU A 76 5.36 1.20 -16.12
C LEU A 76 6.26 2.29 -15.51
N TYR A 77 6.45 2.28 -14.19
CA TYR A 77 7.36 3.21 -13.53
C TYR A 77 8.79 3.10 -14.07
N TYR A 78 9.34 1.90 -14.18
CA TYR A 78 10.69 1.69 -14.71
C TYR A 78 10.81 2.06 -16.19
N LEU A 79 9.76 1.85 -16.99
CA LEU A 79 9.69 2.29 -18.38
C LEU A 79 9.66 3.82 -18.49
N LEU A 80 8.86 4.51 -17.68
CA LEU A 80 8.87 5.98 -17.64
C LEU A 80 10.22 6.50 -17.19
N LYS A 81 10.85 5.85 -16.20
CA LYS A 81 12.15 6.24 -15.69
C LYS A 81 13.26 6.11 -16.74
N SER A 82 13.22 5.08 -17.60
CA SER A 82 14.27 4.87 -18.62
C SER A 82 14.29 5.93 -19.71
N VAL A 83 13.17 6.63 -19.93
CA VAL A 83 13.03 7.70 -20.93
C VAL A 83 12.92 9.10 -20.33
N ASP A 84 13.24 9.26 -19.03
CA ASP A 84 13.03 10.49 -18.26
C ASP A 84 11.58 11.03 -18.37
N GLY A 85 10.62 10.11 -18.49
CA GLY A 85 9.20 10.39 -18.69
C GLY A 85 8.58 11.17 -17.53
N MET A 86 9.09 11.01 -16.31
CA MET A 86 8.63 11.77 -15.15
C MET A 86 8.93 13.27 -15.28
N SER A 87 10.09 13.64 -15.86
CA SER A 87 10.43 15.04 -16.11
C SER A 87 9.59 15.64 -17.24
N LEU A 88 9.27 14.83 -18.26
CA LEU A 88 8.38 15.20 -19.36
C LEU A 88 6.95 15.44 -18.86
N LEU A 89 6.43 14.53 -18.04
CA LEU A 89 5.11 14.68 -17.39
C LEU A 89 5.07 15.91 -16.49
N GLY A 90 6.09 16.11 -15.65
CA GLY A 90 6.18 17.29 -14.79
C GLY A 90 6.16 18.59 -15.59
N ARG A 91 6.95 18.69 -16.66
CA ARG A 91 6.93 19.85 -17.56
C ARG A 91 5.59 20.06 -18.26
N GLY A 92 4.91 18.98 -18.65
CA GLY A 92 3.56 19.05 -19.22
C GLY A 92 2.55 19.65 -18.24
N ILE A 93 2.56 19.17 -16.99
CA ILE A 93 1.70 19.68 -15.92
C ILE A 93 2.00 21.15 -15.63
N ALA A 94 3.28 21.52 -15.50
CA ALA A 94 3.69 22.90 -15.25
C ALA A 94 3.28 23.88 -16.38
N ARG A 95 3.18 23.39 -17.63
CA ARG A 95 2.69 24.19 -18.76
C ARG A 95 1.18 24.36 -18.76
N LEU A 96 0.43 23.32 -18.36
CA LEU A 96 -1.03 23.37 -18.30
C LEU A 96 -1.53 24.16 -17.09
N VAL A 97 -0.83 24.06 -15.97
CA VAL A 97 -1.17 24.70 -14.71
C VAL A 97 0.07 25.43 -14.19
N PRO A 98 0.23 26.73 -14.48
CA PRO A 98 1.40 27.50 -14.03
C PRO A 98 1.42 27.75 -12.52
N GLU A 99 0.25 27.85 -11.88
CA GLU A 99 0.14 28.16 -10.45
C GLU A 99 0.54 26.97 -9.58
N ARG A 100 1.52 27.17 -8.70
CA ARG A 100 2.06 26.10 -7.84
C ARG A 100 1.01 25.47 -6.93
N ASP A 101 0.14 26.27 -6.33
CA ASP A 101 -0.91 25.77 -5.43
C ASP A 101 -1.89 24.85 -6.16
N LEU A 102 -2.23 25.22 -7.40
CA LEU A 102 -3.14 24.45 -8.24
C LEU A 102 -2.47 23.17 -8.76
N GLN A 103 -1.16 23.18 -9.03
CA GLN A 103 -0.39 21.97 -9.34
C GLN A 103 -0.41 20.99 -8.16
N VAL A 104 -0.18 21.48 -6.94
CA VAL A 104 -0.23 20.65 -5.73
C VAL A 104 -1.63 20.04 -5.57
N LEU A 105 -2.68 20.85 -5.71
CA LEU A 105 -4.05 20.37 -5.60
C LEU A 105 -4.38 19.29 -6.64
N LEU A 106 -4.00 19.53 -7.90
CA LEU A 106 -4.17 18.59 -9.01
C LEU A 106 -3.44 17.27 -8.74
N LEU A 107 -2.22 17.33 -8.24
CA LEU A 107 -1.41 16.14 -8.00
C LEU A 107 -1.85 15.36 -6.76
N VAL A 108 -2.20 16.05 -5.67
CA VAL A 108 -2.59 15.43 -4.40
C VAL A 108 -4.00 14.84 -4.48
N ILE A 109 -4.97 15.55 -5.07
CA ILE A 109 -6.38 15.13 -5.09
C ILE A 109 -6.73 14.40 -6.40
N GLY A 110 -6.08 14.75 -7.52
CA GLY A 110 -6.35 14.13 -8.82
C GLY A 110 -5.40 12.97 -9.12
N PHE A 111 -4.11 13.28 -9.32
CA PHE A 111 -3.15 12.31 -9.83
C PHE A 111 -2.80 11.21 -8.81
N ALA A 112 -2.64 11.53 -7.53
CA ALA A 112 -2.28 10.54 -6.52
C ALA A 112 -3.35 9.46 -6.31
N PRO A 113 -4.65 9.80 -6.13
CA PRO A 113 -5.71 8.79 -6.07
C PRO A 113 -5.84 8.01 -7.38
N PHE A 114 -5.70 8.65 -8.54
CA PHE A 114 -5.68 7.96 -9.82
C PHE A 114 -4.54 6.94 -9.91
N ALA A 115 -3.31 7.36 -9.60
CA ALA A 115 -2.12 6.52 -9.65
C ALA A 115 -2.27 5.31 -8.69
N GLU A 116 -2.81 5.54 -7.51
CA GLU A 116 -3.09 4.49 -6.54
C GLU A 116 -4.23 3.56 -6.99
N SER A 117 -5.23 4.05 -7.72
CA SER A 117 -6.30 3.21 -8.28
C SER A 117 -5.77 2.19 -9.29
N VAL A 118 -4.78 2.61 -10.07
CA VAL A 118 -4.15 1.78 -11.11
C VAL A 118 -3.14 0.80 -10.48
N SER A 119 -2.49 1.18 -9.37
CA SER A 119 -1.34 0.44 -8.82
C SER A 119 -1.55 -0.27 -7.48
N GLY A 120 -2.43 0.25 -6.62
CA GLY A 120 -2.79 -0.28 -5.31
C GLY A 120 -1.65 -0.30 -4.28
N PHE A 121 -2.02 -0.59 -3.03
CA PHE A 121 -1.12 -0.89 -1.90
C PHE A 121 -0.03 0.16 -1.61
N GLY A 122 -0.33 1.44 -1.84
CA GLY A 122 0.56 2.57 -1.62
C GLY A 122 1.57 2.83 -2.73
N VAL A 123 1.55 2.03 -3.81
CA VAL A 123 2.48 2.16 -4.95
C VAL A 123 2.23 3.42 -5.76
N GLY A 124 1.02 4.01 -5.71
CA GLY A 124 0.74 5.28 -6.36
C GLY A 124 1.70 6.38 -5.90
N THR A 125 2.16 6.31 -4.65
CA THR A 125 3.16 7.24 -4.09
C THR A 125 4.49 7.21 -4.85
N ILE A 126 4.90 6.05 -5.36
CA ILE A 126 6.15 5.87 -6.12
C ILE A 126 6.11 6.70 -7.40
N LEU A 127 4.94 6.93 -7.98
CA LEU A 127 4.75 7.80 -9.14
C LEU A 127 4.66 9.28 -8.76
N VAL A 128 3.98 9.60 -7.67
CA VAL A 128 3.69 10.99 -7.27
C VAL A 128 4.95 11.72 -6.77
N ILE A 129 5.79 11.07 -5.95
CA ILE A 129 6.97 11.73 -5.35
C ILE A 129 7.99 12.20 -6.42
N PRO A 130 8.41 11.36 -7.38
CA PRO A 130 9.33 11.79 -8.43
C PRO A 130 8.75 12.89 -9.32
N LEU A 131 7.43 12.94 -9.47
CA LEU A 131 6.77 13.98 -10.24
C LEU A 131 6.86 15.34 -9.55
N PHE A 132 6.67 15.41 -8.22
CA PHE A 132 6.93 16.63 -7.46
C PHE A 132 8.40 17.05 -7.48
N LEU A 133 9.33 16.09 -7.41
CA LEU A 133 10.76 16.38 -7.58
C LEU A 133 11.05 16.99 -8.96
N ALA A 134 10.44 16.45 -10.02
CA ALA A 134 10.58 16.98 -11.38
C ALA A 134 10.00 18.39 -11.56
N LEU A 135 9.01 18.78 -10.75
CA LEU A 135 8.45 20.13 -10.70
C LEU A 135 9.30 21.11 -9.88
N GLY A 136 10.39 20.65 -9.26
CA GLY A 136 11.32 21.48 -8.50
C GLY A 136 10.94 21.68 -7.03
N TYR A 137 10.07 20.82 -6.47
CA TYR A 137 9.85 20.79 -5.02
C TYR A 137 11.02 20.12 -4.31
N SER A 138 11.30 20.55 -3.08
CA SER A 138 12.32 19.91 -2.24
C SER A 138 11.94 18.48 -1.88
N SER A 139 12.93 17.63 -1.56
CA SER A 139 12.68 16.23 -1.17
C SER A 139 11.69 16.08 -0.01
N ALA A 140 11.79 16.95 1.00
CA ALA A 140 10.87 16.96 2.14
C ALA A 140 9.44 17.32 1.72
N GLN A 141 9.27 18.35 0.88
CA GLN A 141 7.96 18.73 0.37
C GLN A 141 7.34 17.62 -0.46
N SER A 142 8.10 17.02 -1.38
CA SER A 142 7.62 15.91 -2.21
C SER A 142 7.19 14.71 -1.37
N ALA A 143 7.92 14.38 -0.30
CA ALA A 143 7.54 13.30 0.62
C ALA A 143 6.24 13.62 1.37
N ILE A 144 6.11 14.82 1.94
CA ILE A 144 4.90 15.24 2.66
C ILE A 144 3.69 15.26 1.72
N LEU A 145 3.83 15.84 0.52
CA LEU A 145 2.76 15.89 -0.48
C LEU A 145 2.40 14.50 -1.01
N GLY A 146 3.36 13.60 -1.15
CA GLY A 146 3.12 12.19 -1.48
C GLY A 146 2.27 11.48 -0.41
N ILE A 147 2.60 11.69 0.86
CA ILE A 147 1.81 11.15 2.00
C ILE A 147 0.40 11.77 2.03
N LEU A 148 0.28 13.08 1.81
CA LEU A 148 -1.03 13.73 1.69
C LEU A 148 -1.86 13.16 0.53
N GLY A 149 -1.23 12.86 -0.60
CA GLY A 149 -1.85 12.18 -1.73
C GLY A 149 -2.41 10.81 -1.32
N GLN A 150 -1.68 10.04 -0.53
CA GLN A 150 -2.15 8.75 0.00
C GLN A 150 -3.36 8.88 0.93
N MET A 151 -3.47 9.97 1.69
CA MET A 151 -4.66 10.24 2.51
C MET A 151 -5.89 10.56 1.65
N ALA A 152 -5.71 11.05 0.42
CA ALA A 152 -6.79 11.33 -0.53
C ALA A 152 -7.27 10.08 -1.30
N VAL A 153 -6.49 9.00 -1.31
CA VAL A 153 -6.78 7.77 -2.08
C VAL A 153 -8.17 7.19 -1.81
N PRO A 154 -8.66 7.06 -0.56
CA PRO A 154 -9.98 6.47 -0.31
C PRO A 154 -11.12 7.22 -1.02
N TRP A 155 -10.92 8.50 -1.34
CA TRP A 155 -11.91 9.37 -1.96
C TRP A 155 -11.88 9.33 -3.48
N GLY A 156 -10.76 8.94 -4.09
CA GLY A 156 -10.60 8.90 -5.56
C GLY A 156 -10.33 7.52 -6.16
N GLY A 157 -9.90 6.53 -5.35
CA GLY A 157 -9.45 5.22 -5.83
C GLY A 157 -10.35 4.04 -5.54
N LEU A 158 -11.66 4.29 -5.45
CA LEU A 158 -12.70 3.27 -5.25
C LEU A 158 -12.50 2.40 -4.01
N ALA A 159 -11.64 2.83 -3.07
CA ALA A 159 -11.32 2.16 -1.82
C ALA A 159 -10.89 0.69 -1.95
N ILE A 160 -10.26 0.27 -3.06
CA ILE A 160 -9.92 -1.14 -3.35
C ILE A 160 -9.14 -1.80 -2.20
N GLY A 161 -8.11 -1.11 -1.68
CA GLY A 161 -7.31 -1.61 -0.55
C GLY A 161 -8.13 -1.75 0.74
N THR A 162 -9.08 -0.83 0.97
CA THR A 162 -9.99 -0.88 2.12
C THR A 162 -10.99 -2.03 1.99
N VAL A 163 -11.54 -2.25 0.79
CA VAL A 163 -12.44 -3.37 0.49
C VAL A 163 -11.73 -4.71 0.68
N LEU A 164 -10.51 -4.86 0.16
CA LEU A 164 -9.72 -6.09 0.36
C LEU A 164 -9.39 -6.31 1.84
N GLY A 165 -9.02 -5.25 2.58
CA GLY A 165 -8.78 -5.35 4.02
C GLY A 165 -10.02 -5.79 4.79
N ALA A 166 -11.19 -5.28 4.41
CA ALA A 166 -12.47 -5.68 4.98
C ALA A 166 -12.80 -7.16 4.66
N GLU A 167 -12.55 -7.60 3.43
CA GLU A 167 -12.73 -9.00 3.02
C GLU A 167 -11.83 -9.97 3.80
N ILE A 168 -10.54 -9.64 3.97
CA ILE A 168 -9.60 -10.46 4.76
C ILE A 168 -10.01 -10.56 6.23
N THR A 169 -10.64 -9.50 6.77
CA THR A 169 -11.09 -9.45 8.17
C THR A 169 -12.53 -9.93 8.36
N ASN A 170 -13.23 -10.32 7.29
CA ASN A 170 -14.67 -10.63 7.28
C ASN A 170 -15.53 -9.49 7.85
N LEU A 171 -15.09 -8.25 7.68
CA LEU A 171 -15.86 -7.07 8.04
C LEU A 171 -16.63 -6.58 6.82
N ASP A 172 -17.89 -6.19 7.02
CA ASP A 172 -18.70 -5.63 5.94
C ASP A 172 -18.27 -4.18 5.64
N PRO A 173 -17.77 -3.87 4.43
CA PRO A 173 -17.39 -2.51 4.05
C PRO A 173 -18.59 -1.54 4.10
N SER A 174 -19.82 -2.05 3.94
CA SER A 174 -21.04 -1.27 3.89
C SER A 174 -21.64 -0.94 5.27
N ALA A 175 -21.25 -1.67 6.32
CA ALA A 175 -21.71 -1.42 7.69
C ALA A 175 -21.33 -0.01 8.19
N ALA A 176 -20.16 0.50 7.78
CA ALA A 176 -19.76 1.88 8.06
C ALA A 176 -20.64 2.90 7.30
N ARG A 177 -20.99 2.62 6.04
CA ARG A 177 -21.88 3.48 5.23
C ARG A 177 -23.30 3.55 5.81
N GLN A 178 -23.83 2.43 6.28
CA GLN A 178 -25.21 2.34 6.78
C GLN A 178 -25.41 3.10 8.11
N LYS A 179 -24.38 3.16 8.95
CA LYS A 179 -24.39 3.95 10.20
C LYS A 179 -24.39 5.47 9.95
N TYR A 180 -23.73 5.94 8.89
CA TYR A 180 -23.77 7.35 8.48
C TYR A 180 -25.11 7.73 7.85
N LEU A 181 -25.65 6.89 6.97
CA LEU A 181 -26.93 7.17 6.29
C LEU A 181 -28.15 7.08 7.22
N SER A 182 -28.07 6.35 8.32
CA SER A 182 -29.13 6.30 9.34
C SER A 182 -29.06 7.43 10.38
N SER A 183 -28.01 8.25 10.32
CA SER A 183 -27.81 9.42 11.21
C SER A 183 -28.12 10.75 10.51
N CYS A 184 -28.53 10.73 9.24
CA CYS A 184 -29.07 11.86 8.48
C CYS A 184 -30.59 11.69 8.34
#